data_AF-V2XD34-F1
#
_entry.id   AF-V2XD34-F1
#
_cell.length_a   1.000
_cell.length_b   1.000
_cell.length_c   1.000
_cell.angle_alpha   90.00
_cell.angle_beta   90.00
_cell.angle_gamma   90.00
#
_symmetry.space_group_name_H-M   'P 1'
#
loop_
_entity.id
_entity.type
_entity.pdbx_description
1 polymer ?
#
loop_
_entity_poly.entity_id
_entity_poly.type
_entity_poly.pdbx_seq_one_letter_code
_entity_poly.pdbx_strand_id
1 'polypeptide(L)'
;MSYWGNKWAEEGIAEFDKFETLSEFNSGTYTGVTLYALSLWGYMPEDSVIATRAKELIEKTWISIGQYWNPTLTTLGGAWDRSYGYDMTQYYGILGSQITGLIGGIGDRNASIPIPLVGSSHGKDAAISPLTPLVAKFHDPYVPNFVLSQLRALNSSGHSYFAQVVSPPFDSPDYPRNYTSWTGPGLSVGAIQFDENVVGGPAINPSQFVPANILWSTPSGSIGWMLHYSTSRTISAIATANNLTILYPPSRAFPSKDQFSSNIMTFLFSGFNFLTLPADFLANGTGELPGISLHVLGNILNGTYTFLYGSGTINDLQYYNLTYIIPPALEEIPTITFLFEKV
;
A
#
# COMPACT_ATOMS: atom_id res chain seq x y z
N MET A 1 -28.30 11.23 -17.72
CA MET A 1 -27.03 11.75 -17.15
C MET A 1 -26.81 13.17 -17.63
N SER A 2 -26.09 14.02 -16.90
CA SER A 2 -25.69 15.34 -17.43
C SER A 2 -24.56 15.19 -18.44
N TYR A 3 -24.38 16.19 -19.31
CA TYR A 3 -23.26 16.24 -20.26
C TYR A 3 -21.90 16.09 -19.56
N TRP A 4 -21.68 16.85 -18.48
CA TRP A 4 -20.42 16.83 -17.73
C TRP A 4 -20.18 15.51 -16.99
N GLY A 5 -21.24 14.86 -16.50
CA GLY A 5 -21.11 13.53 -15.89
C GLY A 5 -20.60 12.48 -16.88
N ASN A 6 -21.11 12.50 -18.12
CA ASN A 6 -20.58 11.63 -19.18
C ASN A 6 -19.12 11.96 -19.51
N LYS A 7 -18.76 13.24 -19.63
CA LYS A 7 -17.40 13.66 -19.98
C LYS A 7 -16.36 13.21 -18.95
N TRP A 8 -16.60 13.43 -17.67
CA TRP A 8 -15.68 13.00 -16.62
C TRP A 8 -15.58 11.48 -16.50
N ALA A 9 -16.67 10.76 -16.78
CA ALA A 9 -16.62 9.32 -16.84
C ALA A 9 -15.77 8.82 -18.01
N GLU A 10 -15.96 9.38 -19.21
CA GLU A 10 -15.12 9.07 -20.38
C GLU A 10 -13.64 9.30 -20.08
N GLU A 11 -13.29 10.40 -19.41
CA GLU A 11 -11.91 10.72 -19.00
C GLU A 11 -11.37 9.72 -17.98
N GLY A 12 -12.11 9.44 -16.90
CA GLY A 12 -11.68 8.47 -15.88
C GLY A 12 -11.56 7.05 -16.42
N ILE A 13 -12.46 6.65 -17.32
CA ILE A 13 -12.41 5.36 -18.03
C ILE A 13 -11.21 5.31 -18.97
N ALA A 14 -10.92 6.38 -19.71
CA ALA A 14 -9.76 6.44 -20.59
C ALA A 14 -8.44 6.34 -19.83
N GLU A 15 -8.35 6.90 -18.62
CA GLU A 15 -7.19 6.71 -17.73
C GLU A 15 -7.11 5.25 -17.24
N PHE A 16 -8.24 4.67 -16.82
CA PHE A 16 -8.30 3.26 -16.42
C PHE A 16 -7.85 2.31 -17.54
N ASP A 17 -8.31 2.54 -18.77
CA ASP A 17 -8.04 1.70 -19.95
C ASP A 17 -6.55 1.61 -20.32
N LYS A 18 -5.69 2.49 -19.77
CA LYS A 18 -4.23 2.43 -20.00
C LYS A 18 -3.59 1.22 -19.34
N PHE A 19 -4.02 0.89 -18.12
CA PHE A 19 -3.35 -0.12 -17.27
C PHE A 19 -4.31 -1.02 -16.49
N GLU A 20 -5.62 -0.87 -16.69
CA GLU A 20 -6.69 -1.55 -15.93
C GLU A 20 -6.62 -1.24 -14.42
N THR A 21 -6.15 -0.04 -14.06
CA THR A 21 -6.01 0.43 -12.68
C THR A 21 -6.54 1.86 -12.55
N LEU A 22 -6.94 2.23 -11.32
CA LEU A 22 -7.36 3.59 -10.99
C LEU A 22 -6.26 4.31 -10.19
N SER A 23 -6.20 5.63 -10.33
CA SER A 23 -5.32 6.51 -9.54
C SER A 23 -5.62 6.41 -8.04
N GLU A 24 -4.67 6.82 -7.18
CA GLU A 24 -4.74 6.59 -5.73
C GLU A 24 -4.81 5.10 -5.39
N PHE A 25 -3.85 4.37 -5.95
CA PHE A 25 -3.88 2.91 -6.05
C PHE A 25 -3.56 2.20 -4.72
N ASN A 26 -4.14 1.01 -4.58
CA ASN A 26 -3.89 0.06 -3.51
C ASN A 26 -4.18 0.58 -2.09
N SER A 27 -5.14 1.49 -1.88
CA SER A 27 -5.45 2.04 -0.54
C SER A 27 -6.53 1.25 0.21
N GLY A 28 -6.26 0.82 1.45
CA GLY A 28 -7.25 0.10 2.28
C GLY A 28 -8.55 0.87 2.55
N THR A 29 -8.52 2.21 2.49
CA THR A 29 -9.74 3.03 2.58
C THR A 29 -10.22 3.49 1.21
N TYR A 30 -9.37 4.11 0.40
CA TYR A 30 -9.83 4.71 -0.84
C TYR A 30 -10.20 3.69 -1.92
N THR A 31 -9.58 2.51 -1.95
CA THR A 31 -10.06 1.44 -2.83
C THR A 31 -11.50 1.03 -2.46
N GLY A 32 -11.85 1.02 -1.17
CA GLY A 32 -13.22 0.80 -0.72
C GLY A 32 -14.18 1.93 -1.13
N VAL A 33 -13.75 3.19 -1.03
CA VAL A 33 -14.52 4.35 -1.54
C VAL A 33 -14.76 4.22 -3.04
N THR A 34 -13.72 3.88 -3.80
CA THR A 34 -13.76 3.67 -5.24
C THR A 34 -14.76 2.59 -5.61
N LEU A 35 -14.71 1.42 -4.96
CA LEU A 35 -15.68 0.35 -5.20
C LEU A 35 -17.11 0.77 -4.87
N TYR A 36 -17.34 1.51 -3.79
CA TYR A 36 -18.65 2.08 -3.49
C TYR A 36 -19.12 3.03 -4.59
N ALA A 37 -18.25 3.94 -5.06
CA ALA A 37 -18.56 4.89 -6.13
C ALA A 37 -18.86 4.20 -7.46
N LEU A 38 -18.07 3.21 -7.85
CA LEU A 38 -18.31 2.39 -9.05
C LEU A 38 -19.62 1.61 -8.94
N SER A 39 -19.98 1.13 -7.75
CA SER A 39 -21.22 0.40 -7.55
C SER A 39 -22.47 1.28 -7.70
N LEU A 40 -22.36 2.58 -7.40
CA LEU A 40 -23.43 3.55 -7.68
C LEU A 40 -23.71 3.72 -9.18
N TRP A 41 -22.76 3.35 -10.05
CA TRP A 41 -22.93 3.43 -11.49
C TRP A 41 -24.05 2.51 -12.01
N GLY A 42 -24.37 1.43 -11.27
CA GLY A 42 -25.51 0.57 -11.58
C GLY A 42 -26.88 1.25 -11.48
N TYR A 43 -26.97 2.44 -10.86
CA TYR A 43 -28.20 3.26 -10.84
C TYR A 43 -28.30 4.25 -12.01
N MET A 44 -27.30 4.32 -12.89
CA MET A 44 -27.32 5.20 -14.06
C MET A 44 -28.16 4.60 -15.20
N PRO A 45 -28.60 5.41 -16.19
CA PRO A 45 -29.29 4.90 -17.38
C PRO A 45 -28.48 3.77 -18.05
N GLU A 46 -29.14 2.68 -18.40
CA GLU A 46 -28.50 1.43 -18.88
C GLU A 46 -27.63 1.64 -20.13
N ASP A 47 -27.99 2.59 -20.97
CA ASP A 47 -27.29 2.95 -22.21
C ASP A 47 -26.13 3.96 -22.01
N SER A 48 -25.91 4.43 -20.77
CA SER A 48 -24.82 5.35 -20.48
C SER A 48 -23.45 4.65 -20.44
N VAL A 49 -22.39 5.39 -20.80
CA VAL A 49 -21.01 4.90 -20.75
C VAL A 49 -20.62 4.43 -19.34
N ILE A 50 -21.10 5.13 -18.31
CA ILE A 50 -20.90 4.77 -16.91
C ILE A 50 -21.50 3.39 -16.58
N ALA A 51 -22.79 3.19 -16.90
CA ALA A 51 -23.46 1.93 -16.56
C ALA A 51 -22.85 0.73 -17.30
N THR A 52 -22.49 0.93 -18.57
CA THR A 52 -21.93 -0.12 -19.43
C THR A 52 -20.52 -0.54 -19.05
N ARG A 53 -19.72 0.36 -18.44
CA ARG A 53 -18.33 0.06 -18.00
C ARG A 53 -18.23 -0.37 -16.53
N ALA A 54 -19.24 -0.13 -15.69
CA ALA A 54 -19.19 -0.40 -14.25
C ALA A 54 -18.72 -1.83 -13.89
N LYS A 55 -19.27 -2.84 -14.56
CA LYS A 55 -18.91 -4.25 -14.34
C LYS A 55 -17.41 -4.47 -14.47
N GLU A 56 -16.84 -4.02 -15.60
CA GLU A 56 -15.45 -4.26 -15.93
C GLU A 56 -14.51 -3.60 -14.92
N LEU A 57 -14.76 -2.34 -14.58
CA LEU A 57 -13.92 -1.60 -13.62
C LEU A 57 -13.96 -2.23 -12.22
N ILE A 58 -15.14 -2.64 -11.76
CA ILE A 58 -15.30 -3.34 -10.47
C ILE A 58 -14.55 -4.67 -10.50
N GLU A 59 -14.77 -5.47 -11.55
CA GLU A 59 -14.15 -6.79 -11.71
C GLU A 59 -12.63 -6.69 -11.67
N LYS A 60 -12.04 -5.83 -12.52
CA LYS A 60 -10.58 -5.62 -12.60
C LYS A 60 -9.98 -5.07 -11.31
N THR A 61 -10.68 -4.15 -10.64
CA THR A 61 -10.27 -3.64 -9.32
C THR A 61 -10.19 -4.78 -8.30
N TRP A 62 -11.20 -5.67 -8.26
CA TRP A 62 -11.18 -6.85 -7.39
C TRP A 62 -10.11 -7.86 -7.75
N ILE A 63 -9.81 -8.05 -9.04
CA ILE A 63 -8.70 -8.90 -9.47
C ILE A 63 -7.39 -8.38 -8.87
N SER A 64 -7.12 -7.07 -8.97
CA SER A 64 -5.93 -6.48 -8.35
C SER A 64 -5.94 -6.62 -6.82
N ILE A 65 -7.07 -6.38 -6.16
CA ILE A 65 -7.19 -6.55 -4.70
C ILE A 65 -6.85 -7.99 -4.29
N GLY A 66 -7.37 -9.00 -5.01
CA GLY A 66 -7.08 -10.41 -4.74
C GLY A 66 -5.60 -10.77 -4.82
N GLN A 67 -4.79 -10.00 -5.58
CA GLN A 67 -3.35 -10.20 -5.67
C GLN A 67 -2.59 -9.60 -4.46
N TYR A 68 -3.03 -8.44 -3.96
CA TYR A 68 -2.41 -7.78 -2.81
C TYR A 68 -2.96 -8.25 -1.45
N TRP A 69 -4.16 -8.79 -1.42
CA TRP A 69 -4.79 -9.21 -0.18
C TRP A 69 -4.04 -10.36 0.46
N ASN A 70 -3.62 -10.17 1.71
CA ASN A 70 -3.04 -11.22 2.52
C ASN A 70 -4.04 -11.66 3.60
N PRO A 71 -4.75 -12.79 3.43
CA PRO A 71 -5.74 -13.26 4.40
C PRO A 71 -5.10 -13.76 5.70
N THR A 72 -3.81 -14.09 5.69
CA THR A 72 -3.09 -14.52 6.91
C THR A 72 -2.65 -13.36 7.79
N LEU A 73 -2.63 -12.14 7.23
CA LEU A 73 -2.39 -10.90 7.96
C LEU A 73 -3.65 -10.04 8.07
N THR A 74 -4.70 -10.33 7.29
CA THR A 74 -5.90 -9.47 7.11
C THR A 74 -5.55 -8.06 6.64
N THR A 75 -4.59 -7.95 5.72
CA THR A 75 -4.06 -6.68 5.21
C THR A 75 -4.08 -6.61 3.69
N LEU A 76 -4.19 -5.40 3.14
CA LEU A 76 -3.86 -5.12 1.75
C LEU A 76 -2.35 -4.86 1.64
N GLY A 77 -1.59 -5.79 1.06
CA GLY A 77 -0.15 -5.96 1.21
C GLY A 77 0.80 -4.94 0.58
N GLY A 78 0.44 -3.65 0.51
CA GLY A 78 1.27 -2.54 0.03
C GLY A 78 1.93 -2.74 -1.35
N ALA A 79 2.70 -1.78 -1.86
CA ALA A 79 2.86 -0.42 -1.36
C ALA A 79 1.61 0.43 -1.63
N TRP A 80 1.50 1.59 -0.99
CA TRP A 80 0.25 2.37 -0.94
C TRP A 80 0.45 3.80 -1.42
N ASP A 81 -0.39 4.26 -2.36
CA ASP A 81 -0.49 5.70 -2.65
C ASP A 81 -1.06 6.47 -1.46
N ARG A 82 -1.92 5.80 -0.68
CA ARG A 82 -2.44 6.34 0.56
C ARG A 82 -2.79 5.24 1.57
N SER A 83 -2.28 5.37 2.79
CA SER A 83 -2.59 4.48 3.91
C SER A 83 -2.76 5.27 5.21
N TYR A 84 -3.74 4.86 6.00
CA TYR A 84 -3.99 5.36 7.36
C TYR A 84 -3.87 4.25 8.43
N GLY A 85 -3.42 3.07 8.01
CA GLY A 85 -3.33 1.89 8.84
C GLY A 85 -3.03 0.67 7.99
N TYR A 86 -2.34 -0.30 8.58
CA TYR A 86 -1.81 -1.46 7.87
C TYR A 86 -2.54 -2.74 8.24
N ASP A 87 -2.95 -2.84 9.51
CA ASP A 87 -3.75 -3.92 10.09
C ASP A 87 -5.23 -3.53 10.09
N MET A 88 -6.04 -4.11 9.21
CA MET A 88 -7.48 -3.80 9.14
C MET A 88 -8.30 -4.41 10.29
N THR A 89 -7.67 -5.15 11.21
CA THR A 89 -8.31 -5.53 12.49
C THR A 89 -8.12 -4.48 13.58
N GLN A 90 -7.25 -3.48 13.37
CA GLN A 90 -7.02 -2.37 14.31
C GLN A 90 -7.43 -1.01 13.75
N TYR A 91 -7.35 -0.87 12.42
CA TYR A 91 -7.74 0.30 11.66
C TYR A 91 -8.98 0.01 10.80
N TYR A 92 -9.96 0.92 10.79
CA TYR A 92 -11.13 0.74 9.94
C TYR A 92 -10.84 1.12 8.48
N GLY A 93 -10.54 0.12 7.66
CA GLY A 93 -10.49 0.26 6.20
C GLY A 93 -11.86 0.02 5.58
N ILE A 94 -12.33 0.93 4.72
CA ILE A 94 -13.60 0.74 4.00
C ILE A 94 -13.55 -0.54 3.14
N LEU A 95 -12.40 -0.86 2.54
CA LEU A 95 -12.22 -2.12 1.81
C LEU A 95 -12.40 -3.34 2.72
N GLY A 96 -11.83 -3.30 3.93
CA GLY A 96 -11.96 -4.38 4.91
C GLY A 96 -13.44 -4.67 5.27
N SER A 97 -14.28 -3.63 5.30
CA SER A 97 -15.72 -3.79 5.52
C SER A 97 -16.44 -4.47 4.35
N GLN A 98 -16.05 -4.18 3.12
CA GLN A 98 -16.61 -4.84 1.93
C GLN A 98 -16.14 -6.30 1.85
N ILE A 99 -14.85 -6.57 2.11
CA ILE A 99 -14.31 -7.94 2.18
C ILE A 99 -15.07 -8.73 3.24
N THR A 100 -15.26 -8.16 4.43
CA THR A 100 -16.03 -8.77 5.52
C THR A 100 -17.45 -9.14 5.09
N GLY A 101 -18.13 -8.25 4.35
CA GLY A 101 -19.47 -8.51 3.80
C GLY A 101 -19.48 -9.65 2.77
N LEU A 102 -18.52 -9.65 1.84
CA LEU A 102 -18.40 -10.68 0.80
C LEU A 102 -18.07 -12.06 1.36
N ILE A 103 -17.21 -12.13 2.40
CA ILE A 103 -16.76 -13.41 2.93
C ILE A 103 -17.51 -13.87 4.19
N GLY A 104 -18.35 -13.03 4.80
CA GLY A 104 -19.19 -13.38 5.96
C GLY A 104 -18.48 -13.26 7.32
N GLY A 105 -17.38 -12.50 7.41
CA GLY A 105 -16.43 -12.51 8.53
C GLY A 105 -16.96 -12.11 9.92
N ILE A 106 -18.16 -11.50 10.01
CA ILE A 106 -18.75 -11.09 11.31
C ILE A 106 -19.21 -12.32 12.11
N GLY A 107 -19.84 -13.28 11.44
CA GLY A 107 -20.47 -14.43 12.12
C GLY A 107 -19.46 -15.44 12.67
N ASP A 108 -18.31 -15.58 12.03
CA ASP A 108 -17.23 -16.51 12.37
C ASP A 108 -16.04 -15.84 13.10
N ARG A 109 -16.16 -14.53 13.40
CA ARG A 109 -15.12 -13.70 14.04
C ARG A 109 -13.82 -13.59 13.24
N ASN A 110 -13.89 -13.74 11.92
CA ASN A 110 -12.77 -13.55 11.00
C ASN A 110 -12.91 -12.25 10.18
N ALA A 111 -13.58 -11.24 10.75
CA ALA A 111 -13.86 -9.98 10.09
C ALA A 111 -12.57 -9.17 9.88
N SER A 112 -12.42 -8.59 8.70
CA SER A 112 -11.31 -7.68 8.37
C SER A 112 -11.65 -6.23 8.74
N ILE A 113 -12.18 -6.04 9.94
CA ILE A 113 -12.52 -4.74 10.53
C ILE A 113 -12.21 -4.79 12.05
N PRO A 114 -12.00 -3.64 12.70
CA PRO A 114 -11.85 -3.60 14.14
C PRO A 114 -13.11 -4.03 14.90
N ILE A 115 -12.92 -4.89 15.89
CA ILE A 115 -14.00 -5.33 16.80
C ILE A 115 -13.47 -5.22 18.24
N PRO A 116 -14.00 -4.28 19.06
CA PRO A 116 -15.06 -3.32 18.76
C PRO A 116 -14.62 -2.18 17.84
N LEU A 117 -15.55 -1.58 17.10
CA LEU A 117 -15.30 -0.38 16.28
C LEU A 117 -14.99 0.87 17.13
N VAL A 118 -15.58 0.96 18.32
CA VAL A 118 -15.40 2.09 19.22
C VAL A 118 -13.95 2.15 19.69
N GLY A 119 -13.30 3.30 19.49
CA GLY A 119 -11.90 3.50 19.87
C GLY A 119 -10.87 3.00 18.85
N SER A 120 -11.31 2.40 17.74
CA SER A 120 -10.42 2.03 16.63
C SER A 120 -9.96 3.26 15.84
N SER A 121 -8.76 3.18 15.27
CA SER A 121 -8.27 4.20 14.33
C SER A 121 -9.19 4.26 13.13
N HIS A 122 -9.56 5.47 12.71
CA HIS A 122 -10.50 5.72 11.62
C HIS A 122 -11.91 5.09 11.80
N GLY A 123 -12.32 4.72 13.01
CA GLY A 123 -13.64 4.13 13.25
C GLY A 123 -14.85 4.99 12.79
N LYS A 124 -14.67 6.30 12.58
CA LYS A 124 -15.71 7.19 12.01
C LYS A 124 -16.06 6.84 10.56
N ASP A 125 -15.14 6.24 9.82
CA ASP A 125 -15.34 5.83 8.42
C ASP A 125 -16.35 4.68 8.32
N ALA A 126 -16.66 4.00 9.43
CA ALA A 126 -17.75 3.02 9.52
C ALA A 126 -19.15 3.61 9.25
N ALA A 127 -19.28 4.94 9.14
CA ALA A 127 -20.51 5.56 8.65
C ALA A 127 -20.92 5.08 7.24
N ILE A 128 -19.99 4.57 6.43
CA ILE A 128 -20.28 4.01 5.11
C ILE A 128 -20.87 2.60 5.16
N SER A 129 -20.65 1.81 6.22
CA SER A 129 -21.04 0.39 6.25
C SER A 129 -22.54 0.17 6.03
N PRO A 130 -23.47 0.99 6.58
CA PRO A 130 -24.89 0.85 6.29
C PRO A 130 -25.27 1.14 4.82
N LEU A 131 -24.40 1.82 4.07
CA LEU A 131 -24.63 2.19 2.67
C LEU A 131 -24.17 1.09 1.69
N THR A 132 -23.23 0.23 2.07
CA THR A 132 -22.71 -0.81 1.18
C THR A 132 -23.76 -1.85 0.76
N PRO A 133 -24.72 -2.29 1.61
CA PRO A 133 -25.79 -3.19 1.17
C PRO A 133 -26.71 -2.59 0.10
N LEU A 134 -26.86 -1.25 0.05
CA LEU A 134 -27.72 -0.58 -0.95
C LEU A 134 -27.15 -0.68 -2.37
N VAL A 135 -25.83 -0.88 -2.49
CA VAL A 135 -25.13 -0.97 -3.77
C VAL A 135 -24.68 -2.40 -4.09
N ALA A 136 -24.77 -3.34 -3.14
CA ALA A 136 -24.29 -4.72 -3.26
C ALA A 136 -24.80 -5.45 -4.52
N LYS A 137 -26.05 -5.24 -4.94
CA LYS A 137 -26.61 -5.84 -6.16
C LYS A 137 -25.90 -5.41 -7.46
N PHE A 138 -25.19 -4.29 -7.45
CA PHE A 138 -24.40 -3.74 -8.56
C PHE A 138 -22.89 -3.92 -8.35
N HIS A 139 -22.51 -4.68 -7.34
CA HIS A 139 -21.14 -4.87 -6.90
C HIS A 139 -20.79 -6.35 -6.81
N ASP A 140 -21.46 -7.07 -5.92
CA ASP A 140 -21.15 -8.44 -5.55
C ASP A 140 -21.19 -9.42 -6.73
N PRO A 141 -22.14 -9.32 -7.69
CA PRO A 141 -22.15 -10.18 -8.88
C PRO A 141 -20.93 -10.00 -9.79
N TYR A 142 -20.15 -8.93 -9.62
CA TYR A 142 -18.97 -8.63 -10.42
C TYR A 142 -17.66 -9.01 -9.73
N VAL A 143 -17.71 -9.54 -8.50
CA VAL A 143 -16.53 -10.06 -7.80
C VAL A 143 -16.25 -11.48 -8.29
N PRO A 144 -15.10 -11.77 -8.93
CA PRO A 144 -14.81 -13.12 -9.42
C PRO A 144 -14.72 -14.15 -8.28
N ASN A 145 -15.21 -15.36 -8.53
CA ASN A 145 -15.17 -16.46 -7.54
C ASN A 145 -13.74 -16.78 -7.06
N PHE A 146 -12.74 -16.68 -7.94
CA PHE A 146 -11.35 -16.93 -7.54
C PHE A 146 -10.82 -15.84 -6.60
N VAL A 147 -11.26 -14.58 -6.75
CA VAL A 147 -10.95 -13.50 -5.82
C VAL A 147 -11.57 -13.79 -4.46
N LEU A 148 -12.84 -14.21 -4.41
CA LEU A 148 -13.49 -14.63 -3.15
C LEU A 148 -12.72 -15.74 -2.43
N SER A 149 -12.17 -16.70 -3.20
CA SER A 149 -11.28 -17.74 -2.64
C SER A 149 -9.99 -17.16 -2.07
N GLN A 150 -9.32 -16.25 -2.79
CA GLN A 150 -8.10 -15.57 -2.33
C GLN A 150 -8.34 -14.69 -1.08
N LEU A 151 -9.51 -14.07 -0.98
CA LEU A 151 -9.88 -13.28 0.20
C LEU A 151 -10.01 -14.13 1.46
N ARG A 152 -10.37 -15.41 1.32
CA ARG A 152 -10.53 -16.36 2.43
C ARG A 152 -9.24 -17.07 2.79
N ALA A 153 -8.42 -17.43 1.80
CA ALA A 153 -7.24 -18.25 2.02
C ALA A 153 -6.15 -17.94 0.99
N LEU A 154 -4.90 -17.95 1.47
CA LEU A 154 -3.73 -17.77 0.63
C LEU A 154 -3.39 -19.07 -0.10
N ASN A 155 -2.96 -18.96 -1.36
CA ASN A 155 -2.31 -20.07 -2.05
C ASN A 155 -1.00 -20.42 -1.32
N SER A 156 -0.73 -21.72 -1.12
CA SER A 156 0.27 -22.22 -0.15
C SER A 156 1.71 -21.75 -0.38
N SER A 157 2.08 -21.36 -1.60
CA SER A 157 3.44 -20.89 -1.94
C SER A 157 3.64 -19.38 -1.85
N GLY A 158 2.58 -18.60 -1.66
CA GLY A 158 2.60 -17.17 -1.97
C GLY A 158 2.78 -16.87 -3.47
N HIS A 159 2.73 -15.60 -3.84
CA HIS A 159 2.87 -15.14 -5.23
C HIS A 159 3.40 -13.70 -5.31
N SER A 160 4.07 -13.39 -6.43
CA SER A 160 4.40 -12.02 -6.81
C SER A 160 3.30 -11.41 -7.67
N TYR A 161 3.15 -10.08 -7.60
CA TYR A 161 2.27 -9.35 -8.50
C TYR A 161 2.94 -8.07 -9.02
N PHE A 162 2.56 -7.69 -10.24
CA PHE A 162 3.00 -6.48 -10.92
C PHE A 162 1.79 -5.73 -11.44
N ALA A 163 1.76 -4.42 -11.21
CA ALA A 163 0.75 -3.52 -11.74
C ALA A 163 1.38 -2.20 -12.18
N GLN A 164 0.73 -1.54 -13.12
CA GLN A 164 1.09 -0.19 -13.55
C GLN A 164 -0.06 0.77 -13.25
N VAL A 165 0.28 2.01 -12.92
CA VAL A 165 -0.69 3.07 -12.59
C VAL A 165 -0.14 4.39 -13.09
N VAL A 166 -1.03 5.30 -13.47
CA VAL A 166 -0.72 6.72 -13.62
C VAL A 166 -1.69 7.53 -12.77
N SER A 167 -1.17 8.55 -12.08
CA SER A 167 -1.96 9.49 -11.30
C SER A 167 -1.68 10.94 -11.75
N PRO A 168 -2.25 11.38 -12.88
CA PRO A 168 -2.15 12.77 -13.31
C PRO A 168 -2.78 13.72 -12.28
N PRO A 169 -2.27 14.96 -12.13
CA PRO A 169 -1.14 15.57 -12.83
C PRO A 169 0.22 15.29 -12.17
N PHE A 170 0.29 14.36 -11.20
CA PHE A 170 1.49 14.13 -10.39
C PHE A 170 2.55 13.29 -11.12
N ASP A 171 2.08 12.38 -11.98
CA ASP A 171 2.93 11.54 -12.83
C ASP A 171 2.92 12.04 -14.28
N SER A 172 4.02 11.77 -14.99
CA SER A 172 4.01 11.79 -16.46
C SER A 172 3.45 10.46 -16.99
N PRO A 173 2.50 10.46 -17.93
CA PRO A 173 2.02 9.23 -18.57
C PRO A 173 3.12 8.41 -19.26
N ASP A 174 4.24 9.03 -19.66
CA ASP A 174 5.39 8.35 -20.27
C ASP A 174 6.23 7.57 -19.25
N TYR A 175 6.04 7.86 -17.95
CA TYR A 175 6.75 7.25 -16.83
C TYR A 175 5.75 6.79 -15.77
N PRO A 176 4.91 5.77 -16.06
CA PRO A 176 3.92 5.27 -15.11
C PRO A 176 4.61 4.69 -13.87
N ARG A 177 3.85 4.66 -12.76
CA ARG A 177 4.25 3.96 -11.55
C ARG A 177 4.27 2.47 -11.82
N ASN A 178 5.31 1.78 -11.36
CA ASN A 178 5.40 0.32 -11.43
C ASN A 178 5.36 -0.24 -10.01
N TYR A 179 4.32 -0.98 -9.70
CA TYR A 179 4.16 -1.66 -8.42
C TYR A 179 4.69 -3.07 -8.53
N THR A 180 5.45 -3.49 -7.53
CA THR A 180 5.80 -4.89 -7.31
C THR A 180 5.39 -5.29 -5.91
N SER A 181 4.89 -6.51 -5.76
CA SER A 181 4.60 -7.06 -4.45
C SER A 181 4.89 -8.54 -4.37
N TRP A 182 5.02 -8.99 -3.13
CA TRP A 182 4.99 -10.39 -2.73
C TRP A 182 3.96 -10.58 -1.63
N THR A 183 3.05 -11.55 -1.82
CA THR A 183 2.06 -11.95 -0.84
C THR A 183 2.33 -13.39 -0.44
N GLY A 184 2.74 -13.62 0.81
CA GLY A 184 3.11 -14.94 1.36
C GLY A 184 2.49 -15.21 2.73
N PRO A 185 2.64 -16.45 3.26
CA PRO A 185 2.11 -16.80 4.58
C PRO A 185 2.69 -15.92 5.69
N GLY A 186 1.85 -15.06 6.27
CA GLY A 186 2.18 -14.06 7.27
C GLY A 186 3.30 -13.10 6.86
N LEU A 187 3.40 -12.79 5.56
CA LEU A 187 4.37 -11.87 4.99
C LEU A 187 3.75 -11.13 3.79
N SER A 188 3.82 -9.81 3.77
CA SER A 188 3.49 -9.00 2.60
C SER A 188 4.59 -7.97 2.36
N VAL A 189 5.05 -7.86 1.13
CA VAL A 189 6.13 -6.93 0.74
C VAL A 189 5.64 -6.14 -0.45
N GLY A 190 5.78 -4.83 -0.37
CA GLY A 190 5.29 -3.92 -1.39
C GLY A 190 6.33 -2.89 -1.78
N ALA A 191 6.38 -2.52 -3.05
CA ALA A 191 7.29 -1.50 -3.56
C ALA A 191 6.73 -0.79 -4.80
N ILE A 192 7.08 0.49 -4.95
CA ILE A 192 6.73 1.34 -6.10
C ILE A 192 8.01 1.93 -6.70
N GLN A 193 8.13 1.84 -8.02
CA GLN A 193 8.97 2.73 -8.79
C GLN A 193 8.12 3.88 -9.34
N PHE A 194 8.50 5.12 -9.05
CA PHE A 194 7.80 6.32 -9.51
C PHE A 194 8.76 7.49 -9.75
N ASP A 195 8.28 8.46 -10.53
CA ASP A 195 8.95 9.73 -10.82
C ASP A 195 7.88 10.83 -10.84
N GLU A 196 7.69 11.44 -9.68
CA GLU A 196 6.60 12.38 -9.40
C GLU A 196 7.10 13.82 -9.40
N ASN A 197 6.18 14.77 -9.64
CA ASN A 197 6.49 16.19 -9.56
C ASN A 197 6.57 16.74 -8.12
N VAL A 198 6.03 16.01 -7.13
CA VAL A 198 6.00 16.37 -5.71
C VAL A 198 6.13 15.11 -4.85
N VAL A 199 6.74 15.22 -3.67
CA VAL A 199 6.88 14.07 -2.76
C VAL A 199 5.49 13.62 -2.27
N GLY A 200 5.19 12.35 -2.46
CA GLY A 200 3.93 11.74 -2.04
C GLY A 200 2.80 11.84 -3.05
N GLY A 201 3.10 12.28 -4.27
CA GLY A 201 2.18 12.32 -5.40
C GLY A 201 0.78 12.83 -5.05
N PRO A 202 -0.29 12.07 -5.37
CA PRO A 202 -1.68 12.44 -5.07
C PRO A 202 -1.99 12.67 -3.59
N ALA A 203 -1.23 12.08 -2.66
CA ALA A 203 -1.45 12.33 -1.25
C ALA A 203 -0.92 13.71 -0.82
N ILE A 204 0.15 14.20 -1.48
CA ILE A 204 0.93 15.39 -1.07
C ILE A 204 1.24 15.34 0.45
N ASN A 205 1.38 14.12 0.98
CA ASN A 205 1.53 13.84 2.39
C ASN A 205 2.36 12.56 2.57
N PRO A 206 3.66 12.71 2.83
CA PRO A 206 4.58 11.58 3.04
C PRO A 206 4.17 10.66 4.19
N SER A 207 3.37 11.14 5.16
CA SER A 207 2.89 10.31 6.27
C SER A 207 1.76 9.36 5.89
N GLN A 208 1.19 9.50 4.68
CA GLN A 208 0.16 8.60 4.14
C GLN A 208 0.64 7.87 2.89
N PHE A 209 1.64 8.40 2.19
CA PHE A 209 2.26 7.76 1.05
C PHE A 209 3.37 6.81 1.48
N VAL A 210 3.22 5.52 1.19
CA VAL A 210 4.15 4.48 1.62
C VAL A 210 4.62 3.70 0.39
N PRO A 211 5.72 4.12 -0.25
CA PRO A 211 6.17 3.55 -1.51
C PRO A 211 6.94 2.25 -1.38
N ALA A 212 7.31 1.84 -0.17
CA ALA A 212 7.92 0.55 0.07
C ALA A 212 7.63 0.09 1.50
N ASN A 213 7.36 -1.21 1.68
CA ASN A 213 7.04 -1.76 2.99
C ASN A 213 7.32 -3.26 3.09
N ILE A 214 7.47 -3.72 4.34
CA ILE A 214 7.41 -5.12 4.74
C ILE A 214 6.40 -5.22 5.89
N LEU A 215 5.42 -6.11 5.77
CA LEU A 215 4.50 -6.51 6.84
C LEU A 215 4.72 -7.98 7.16
N TRP A 216 4.75 -8.35 8.43
CA TRP A 216 4.88 -9.76 8.83
C TRP A 216 4.09 -10.07 10.10
N SER A 217 3.73 -11.34 10.26
CA SER A 217 3.13 -11.84 11.51
C SER A 217 4.22 -12.02 12.56
N THR A 218 4.04 -11.44 13.74
CA THR A 218 4.91 -11.68 14.90
C THR A 218 4.46 -12.94 15.67
N PRO A 219 5.31 -13.54 16.52
CA PRO A 219 4.92 -14.65 17.39
C PRO A 219 3.78 -14.32 18.36
N SER A 220 3.58 -13.03 18.70
CA SER A 220 2.45 -12.58 19.52
C SER A 220 1.13 -12.46 18.76
N GLY A 221 1.13 -12.68 17.44
CA GLY A 221 -0.05 -12.53 16.59
C GLY A 221 -0.32 -11.08 16.13
N SER A 222 0.48 -10.10 16.56
CA SER A 222 0.43 -8.74 16.00
C SER A 222 1.16 -8.67 14.66
N ILE A 223 0.89 -7.62 13.89
CA ILE A 223 1.55 -7.37 12.60
C ILE A 223 2.72 -6.43 12.81
N GLY A 224 3.94 -6.96 12.65
CA GLY A 224 5.14 -6.16 12.57
C GLY A 224 5.24 -5.48 11.21
N TRP A 225 5.81 -4.28 11.18
CA TRP A 225 5.97 -3.54 9.94
C TRP A 225 7.26 -2.74 9.86
N MET A 226 7.74 -2.61 8.63
CA MET A 226 8.76 -1.66 8.20
C MET A 226 8.21 -0.86 7.02
N LEU A 227 8.33 0.46 7.07
CA LEU A 227 7.83 1.36 6.03
C LEU A 227 8.95 2.27 5.57
N HIS A 228 9.05 2.51 4.27
CA HIS A 228 9.86 3.60 3.76
C HIS A 228 9.10 4.93 3.88
N TYR A 229 9.63 5.88 4.66
CA TYR A 229 9.11 7.24 4.74
C TYR A 229 9.83 8.10 3.71
N SER A 230 9.21 8.28 2.54
CA SER A 230 9.88 8.94 1.42
C SER A 230 10.05 10.44 1.65
N THR A 231 11.25 10.91 1.36
CA THR A 231 11.55 12.35 1.21
C THR A 231 11.95 12.69 -0.23
N SER A 232 11.97 11.70 -1.12
CA SER A 232 12.32 11.82 -2.53
C SER A 232 11.07 11.82 -3.41
N ARG A 233 11.08 12.63 -4.46
CA ARG A 233 10.05 12.62 -5.51
C ARG A 233 10.34 11.56 -6.59
N THR A 234 11.48 10.87 -6.48
CA THR A 234 11.91 9.80 -7.38
C THR A 234 12.39 8.60 -6.59
N ILE A 235 11.75 7.46 -6.80
CA ILE A 235 12.15 6.20 -6.18
C ILE A 235 12.07 5.10 -7.22
N SER A 236 13.04 4.19 -7.17
CA SER A 236 12.94 2.90 -7.82
C SER A 236 13.03 1.82 -6.75
N ALA A 237 11.88 1.30 -6.32
CA ALA A 237 11.82 0.22 -5.34
C ALA A 237 11.27 -1.07 -5.96
N ILE A 238 11.82 -2.21 -5.56
CA ILE A 238 11.42 -3.55 -6.03
C ILE A 238 11.27 -4.47 -4.82
N ALA A 239 10.12 -5.14 -4.74
CA ALA A 239 9.78 -6.13 -3.74
C ALA A 239 9.83 -7.55 -4.31
N THR A 240 10.37 -8.48 -3.54
CA THR A 240 10.34 -9.92 -3.82
C THR A 240 10.05 -10.71 -2.54
N ALA A 241 10.08 -12.04 -2.63
CA ALA A 241 9.82 -12.92 -1.50
C ALA A 241 10.82 -12.81 -0.33
N ASN A 242 12.02 -12.30 -0.57
CA ASN A 242 13.11 -12.26 0.42
C ASN A 242 13.94 -10.98 0.38
N ASN A 243 13.60 -10.02 -0.47
CA ASN A 243 14.28 -8.75 -0.54
C ASN A 243 13.35 -7.58 -0.87
N LEU A 244 13.73 -6.41 -0.37
CA LEU A 244 13.17 -5.11 -0.71
C LEU A 244 14.34 -4.18 -1.03
N THR A 245 14.50 -3.81 -2.30
CA THR A 245 15.56 -2.91 -2.77
C THR A 245 14.97 -1.55 -3.09
N ILE A 246 15.62 -0.48 -2.67
CA ILE A 246 15.16 0.91 -2.84
C ILE A 246 16.34 1.74 -3.35
N LEU A 247 16.10 2.47 -4.45
CA LEU A 247 17.05 3.39 -5.06
C LEU A 247 16.45 4.79 -5.15
N TYR A 248 17.29 5.83 -5.02
CA TYR A 248 16.92 7.24 -5.27
C TYR A 248 17.56 7.73 -6.59
N PRO A 249 17.00 7.38 -7.76
CA PRO A 249 17.55 7.83 -9.04
C PRO A 249 17.27 9.31 -9.32
N PRO A 250 18.03 9.96 -10.21
CA PRO A 250 17.66 11.25 -10.79
C PRO A 250 16.31 11.17 -11.53
N SER A 251 15.55 12.27 -11.50
CA SER A 251 14.27 12.37 -12.22
C SER A 251 14.49 12.41 -13.74
N ARG A 252 13.73 11.58 -14.45
CA ARG A 252 13.62 11.55 -15.91
C ARG A 252 12.41 12.36 -16.40
N ALA A 253 11.29 12.29 -15.68
CA ALA A 253 10.05 12.98 -16.01
C ALA A 253 10.10 14.48 -15.69
N PHE A 254 10.78 14.84 -14.61
CA PHE A 254 10.81 16.18 -14.05
C PHE A 254 12.25 16.58 -13.66
N PRO A 255 13.19 16.67 -14.62
CA PRO A 255 14.60 16.90 -14.32
C PRO A 255 14.82 18.22 -13.54
N SER A 256 15.54 18.15 -12.42
CA SER A 256 16.00 19.30 -11.63
C SER A 256 17.51 19.54 -11.80
N LYS A 257 18.02 20.65 -11.24
CA LYS A 257 19.48 20.90 -11.18
C LYS A 257 20.21 19.98 -10.19
N ASP A 258 19.52 19.50 -9.14
CA ASP A 258 20.10 18.57 -8.17
C ASP A 258 20.09 17.13 -8.72
N GLN A 259 21.20 16.40 -8.49
CA GLN A 259 21.39 15.02 -8.95
C GLN A 259 20.37 14.06 -8.30
N PHE A 260 20.07 14.26 -7.01
CA PHE A 260 19.07 13.50 -6.26
C PHE A 260 18.10 14.46 -5.58
N SER A 261 16.84 14.04 -5.43
CA SER A 261 15.82 14.91 -4.82
C SER A 261 15.82 14.90 -3.28
N SER A 262 16.63 14.03 -2.66
CA SER A 262 16.84 13.95 -1.21
C SER A 262 18.26 13.47 -0.87
N ASN A 263 18.74 13.83 0.31
CA ASN A 263 20.03 13.42 0.89
C ASN A 263 19.88 12.44 2.07
N ILE A 264 18.67 11.94 2.34
CA ILE A 264 18.41 10.98 3.42
C ILE A 264 17.45 9.87 2.97
N MET A 265 17.57 8.68 3.56
CA MET A 265 16.58 7.60 3.43
C MET A 265 16.08 7.19 4.82
N THR A 266 14.76 7.28 5.02
CA THR A 266 14.11 7.01 6.32
C THR A 266 13.24 5.75 6.27
N PHE A 267 13.34 4.94 7.32
CA PHE A 267 12.60 3.70 7.53
C PHE A 267 11.98 3.69 8.92
N LEU A 268 10.69 3.40 9.00
CA LEU A 268 9.94 3.35 10.25
C LEU A 268 9.64 1.90 10.60
N PHE A 269 9.83 1.53 11.88
CA PHE A 269 9.56 0.17 12.37
C PHE A 269 8.61 0.21 13.58
N SER A 270 7.61 -0.68 13.60
CA SER A 270 6.76 -0.90 14.77
C SER A 270 5.98 -2.22 14.66
N GLY A 271 4.96 -2.40 15.52
CA GLY A 271 4.06 -3.55 15.51
C GLY A 271 4.54 -4.76 16.32
N PHE A 272 5.72 -4.65 16.95
CA PHE A 272 6.28 -5.62 17.87
C PHE A 272 6.17 -5.08 19.31
N ASN A 273 5.19 -5.59 20.06
CA ASN A 273 4.90 -5.11 21.41
C ASN A 273 6.03 -5.47 22.39
N PHE A 274 6.26 -4.60 23.37
CA PHE A 274 7.17 -4.83 24.51
C PHE A 274 8.64 -5.10 24.17
N LEU A 275 9.10 -4.72 22.97
CA LEU A 275 10.50 -4.82 22.59
C LEU A 275 11.17 -3.43 22.56
N THR A 276 12.22 -3.30 23.35
CA THR A 276 13.17 -2.18 23.24
C THR A 276 14.33 -2.60 22.35
N LEU A 277 14.48 -1.95 21.19
CA LEU A 277 15.62 -2.19 20.30
C LEU A 277 16.84 -1.41 20.79
N PRO A 278 18.04 -1.97 20.67
CA PRO A 278 19.25 -1.28 21.10
C PRO A 278 19.56 -0.12 20.15
N ALA A 279 20.29 0.89 20.64
CA ALA A 279 20.61 2.09 19.85
C ALA A 279 21.48 1.78 18.62
N ASP A 280 22.23 0.68 18.66
CA ASP A 280 23.07 0.16 17.58
C ASP A 280 22.36 -0.90 16.71
N PHE A 281 21.04 -1.00 16.77
CA PHE A 281 20.26 -1.85 15.86
C PHE A 281 20.64 -1.57 14.40
N LEU A 282 20.96 -2.63 13.65
CA LEU A 282 21.44 -2.60 12.26
C LEU A 282 22.79 -1.89 12.03
N ALA A 283 23.56 -1.55 13.07
CA ALA A 283 24.90 -0.95 12.93
C ALA A 283 25.85 -1.80 12.07
N ASN A 284 25.79 -3.12 12.24
CA ASN A 284 26.59 -4.10 11.50
C ASN A 284 25.85 -4.69 10.29
N GLY A 285 24.75 -4.04 9.87
CA GLY A 285 23.92 -4.50 8.76
C GLY A 285 22.96 -5.65 9.10
N THR A 286 22.95 -6.21 10.31
CA THR A 286 22.00 -7.27 10.69
C THR A 286 21.13 -6.90 11.89
N GLY A 287 19.93 -7.45 11.96
CA GLY A 287 19.00 -7.18 13.05
C GLY A 287 17.90 -8.22 13.15
N GLU A 288 17.53 -8.56 14.39
CA GLU A 288 16.48 -9.53 14.68
C GLU A 288 15.25 -8.81 15.23
N LEU A 289 14.08 -9.16 14.69
CA LEU A 289 12.77 -8.71 15.16
C LEU A 289 11.88 -9.93 15.42
N PRO A 290 10.83 -9.81 16.26
CA PRO A 290 9.91 -10.92 16.49
C PRO A 290 9.28 -11.40 15.18
N GLY A 291 9.65 -12.61 14.73
CA GLY A 291 9.13 -13.27 13.53
C GLY A 291 9.83 -12.91 12.22
N ILE A 292 10.92 -12.12 12.24
CA ILE A 292 11.70 -11.80 11.03
C ILE A 292 13.15 -11.44 11.37
N SER A 293 14.10 -11.96 10.59
CA SER A 293 15.49 -11.54 10.60
C SER A 293 15.76 -10.61 9.41
N LEU A 294 16.67 -9.63 9.60
CA LEU A 294 17.02 -8.63 8.60
C LEU A 294 18.52 -8.61 8.35
N HIS A 295 18.90 -8.45 7.08
CA HIS A 295 20.25 -8.13 6.64
C HIS A 295 20.21 -7.00 5.60
N VAL A 296 20.93 -5.91 5.86
CA VAL A 296 20.88 -4.67 5.10
C VAL A 296 22.16 -4.52 4.31
N LEU A 297 22.01 -4.26 3.02
CA LEU A 297 23.09 -4.00 2.07
C LEU A 297 22.87 -2.64 1.41
N GLY A 298 23.92 -2.03 0.86
CA GLY A 298 23.77 -0.79 0.10
C GLY A 298 24.98 0.13 0.19
N ASN A 299 25.12 1.02 -0.79
CA ASN A 299 26.20 2.01 -0.82
C ASN A 299 25.99 3.17 0.17
N ILE A 300 24.77 3.34 0.71
CA ILE A 300 24.48 4.34 1.73
C ILE A 300 24.89 3.90 3.15
N LEU A 301 25.21 2.62 3.36
CA LEU A 301 25.55 2.08 4.68
C LEU A 301 26.90 2.57 5.20
N ASN A 302 27.78 3.04 4.31
CA ASN A 302 29.02 3.71 4.68
C ASN A 302 28.79 5.14 5.22
N GLY A 303 27.55 5.65 5.11
CA GLY A 303 27.14 6.92 5.67
C GLY A 303 26.91 6.87 7.18
N THR A 304 26.48 8.00 7.73
CA THR A 304 26.01 8.06 9.12
C THR A 304 24.52 7.72 9.18
N TYR A 305 24.08 7.12 10.29
CA TYR A 305 22.67 6.82 10.51
C TYR A 305 22.23 7.24 11.91
N THR A 306 20.92 7.41 12.08
CA THR A 306 20.27 7.63 13.37
C THR A 306 19.19 6.59 13.59
N PHE A 307 19.02 6.15 14.84
CA PHE A 307 17.98 5.20 15.21
C PHE A 307 17.30 5.63 16.53
N LEU A 308 16.06 6.10 16.44
CA LEU A 308 15.36 6.76 17.56
C LEU A 308 13.95 6.21 17.76
N TYR A 309 13.62 5.79 18.98
CA TYR A 309 12.26 5.42 19.37
C TYR A 309 11.44 6.64 19.79
N GLY A 310 10.14 6.64 19.45
CA GLY A 310 9.20 7.65 19.96
C GLY A 310 9.43 9.04 19.37
N SER A 311 10.10 9.14 18.22
CA SER A 311 10.32 10.40 17.50
C SER A 311 9.03 11.05 16.97
N GLY A 312 7.91 10.34 17.02
CA GLY A 312 6.59 10.79 16.63
C GLY A 312 5.58 9.65 16.59
N THR A 313 4.44 9.91 15.95
CA THR A 313 3.44 8.90 15.61
C THR A 313 3.13 8.95 14.12
N ILE A 314 2.85 7.79 13.53
CA ILE A 314 2.31 7.65 12.18
C ILE A 314 1.05 6.79 12.29
N ASN A 315 -0.09 7.29 11.81
CA ASN A 315 -1.37 6.61 11.96
C ASN A 315 -1.67 6.21 13.42
N ASP A 316 -1.39 7.12 14.35
CA ASP A 316 -1.51 6.94 15.81
C ASP A 316 -0.59 5.87 16.43
N LEU A 317 0.36 5.33 15.66
CA LEU A 317 1.33 4.34 16.12
C LEU A 317 2.70 4.99 16.39
N GLN A 318 3.26 4.76 17.57
CA GLN A 318 4.67 5.06 17.84
C GLN A 318 5.58 4.13 17.04
N TYR A 319 6.77 4.62 16.70
CA TYR A 319 7.72 3.87 15.87
C TYR A 319 9.18 4.13 16.26
N TYR A 320 10.04 3.21 15.84
CA TYR A 320 11.46 3.46 15.68
C TYR A 320 11.72 4.10 14.32
N ASN A 321 12.53 5.14 14.30
CA ASN A 321 12.95 5.86 13.11
C ASN A 321 14.41 5.56 12.81
N LEU A 322 14.67 4.85 11.72
CA LEU A 322 15.99 4.61 11.16
C LEU A 322 16.19 5.56 9.97
N THR A 323 17.14 6.50 10.08
CA THR A 323 17.45 7.41 8.97
C THR A 323 18.93 7.31 8.61
N TYR A 324 19.21 6.95 7.36
CA TYR A 324 20.55 6.99 6.76
C TYR A 324 20.77 8.33 6.05
N ILE A 325 21.94 8.92 6.27
CA ILE A 325 22.40 10.11 5.55
C ILE A 325 23.21 9.66 4.33
N ILE A 326 22.76 10.06 3.14
CA ILE A 326 23.46 9.78 1.89
C ILE A 326 24.80 10.52 1.90
N PRO A 327 25.94 9.83 1.70
CA PRO A 327 27.25 10.48 1.71
C PRO A 327 27.33 11.59 0.65
N PRO A 328 27.77 12.82 0.98
CA PRO A 328 27.85 13.92 0.00
C PRO A 328 28.75 13.65 -1.20
N ALA A 329 29.71 12.73 -1.07
CA ALA A 329 30.64 12.33 -2.13
C ALA A 329 30.17 11.09 -2.92
N LEU A 330 28.94 10.59 -2.68
CA LEU A 330 28.43 9.43 -3.41
C LEU A 330 28.01 9.85 -4.82
N GLU A 331 28.78 9.43 -5.82
CA GLU A 331 28.49 9.68 -7.24
C GLU A 331 27.48 8.67 -7.83
N GLU A 332 27.44 7.46 -7.27
CA GLU A 332 26.52 6.39 -7.66
C GLU A 332 25.09 6.64 -7.17
N ILE A 333 24.12 5.94 -7.76
CA ILE A 333 22.72 6.01 -7.31
C ILE A 333 22.63 5.48 -5.87
N PRO A 334 22.13 6.28 -4.91
CA PRO A 334 21.93 5.85 -3.53
C PRO A 334 21.01 4.63 -3.50
N THR A 335 21.47 3.55 -2.88
CA THR A 335 20.80 2.25 -2.86
C THR A 335 20.87 1.62 -1.47
N ILE A 336 19.75 1.02 -1.07
CA ILE A 336 19.65 0.15 0.11
C ILE A 336 18.77 -1.07 -0.21
N THR A 337 19.17 -2.23 0.29
CA THR A 337 18.44 -3.49 0.17
C THR A 337 18.27 -4.10 1.54
N PHE A 338 17.03 -4.37 1.92
CA PHE A 338 16.68 -5.20 3.07
C PHE A 338 16.46 -6.63 2.56
N LEU A 339 17.40 -7.52 2.88
CA LEU A 339 17.19 -8.96 2.82
C LEU A 339 16.48 -9.39 4.11
N PHE A 340 15.55 -10.32 4.01
CA PHE A 340 14.80 -10.78 5.17
C PHE A 340 14.40 -12.24 5.08
N GLU A 341 14.28 -12.87 6.24
CA GLU A 341 13.80 -14.23 6.39
C GLU A 341 12.76 -14.27 7.52
N LYS A 342 11.60 -14.86 7.25
CA LYS A 342 10.56 -15.06 8.27
C LYS A 342 10.95 -16.24 9.15
N VAL A 343 10.93 -16.03 10.48
CA VAL A 343 11.41 -16.99 11.49
C VAL A 343 10.26 -17.70 12.19
#